data_AF-A0A645IZT5-F1
#
_entry.id   AF-A0A645IZT5-F1
#
_cell.length_a   1.000
_cell.length_b   1.000
_cell.length_c   1.000
_cell.angle_alpha   90.00
_cell.angle_beta   90.00
_cell.angle_gamma   90.00
#
_symmetry.space_group_name_H-M   'P 1'
#
loop_
_entity.id
_entity.type
_entity.pdbx_description
1 polymer ?
#
loop_
_entity_poly.entity_id
_entity_poly.type
_entity_poly.pdbx_seq_one_letter_code
_entity_poly.pdbx_strand_id
1 'polypeptide(L)'
;MAYQHYFSAFGGHKQACGFTIKTENFPAFIDDLQKENGILDQPFPSSVIAVELNDLTIENIEELDRLKPFGTGLKRPLFYLRQLPVTKVELIKNKYPKATGAINGQTVEIISFNDKKIITDQQGCLSEIIGTLSINYYLNRKKINILVEDVSYFNSD
;
A
#
# COMPACT_ATOMS: atom_id res chain seq x y z
N MET A 1 31.16 -7.24 -8.06
CA MET A 1 31.27 -6.09 -7.13
C MET A 1 31.93 -4.94 -7.89
N ALA A 2 31.13 -4.15 -8.64
CA ALA A 2 31.63 -3.26 -9.69
C ALA A 2 32.38 -2.00 -9.19
N TYR A 3 32.15 -1.58 -7.94
CA TYR A 3 32.59 -0.27 -7.44
C TYR A 3 33.59 -0.33 -6.27
N GLN A 4 34.12 -1.51 -5.93
CA GLN A 4 35.03 -1.67 -4.78
C GLN A 4 36.27 -0.78 -4.84
N HIS A 5 36.75 -0.47 -6.04
CA HIS A 5 37.93 0.35 -6.26
C HIS A 5 37.75 1.81 -5.82
N TYR A 6 36.51 2.28 -5.65
CA TYR A 6 36.21 3.60 -5.11
C TYR A 6 36.24 3.65 -3.57
N PHE A 7 36.15 2.50 -2.88
CA PHE A 7 35.87 2.44 -1.44
C PHE A 7 37.10 2.02 -0.64
N SER A 8 37.39 2.73 0.45
CA SER A 8 38.42 2.33 1.43
C SER A 8 37.89 1.35 2.47
N ALA A 9 36.58 1.35 2.69
CA ALA A 9 35.85 0.37 3.50
C ALA A 9 34.43 0.22 2.93
N PHE A 10 33.86 -0.98 2.97
CA PHE A 10 32.47 -1.22 2.58
C PHE A 10 31.90 -2.44 3.31
N GLY A 11 30.60 -2.47 3.52
CA GLY A 11 29.88 -3.57 4.16
C GLY A 11 28.37 -3.39 4.05
N GLY A 12 27.61 -4.44 4.30
CA GLY A 12 26.15 -4.38 4.21
C GLY A 12 25.47 -5.72 3.94
N HIS A 13 24.14 -5.67 3.89
CA HIS A 13 23.26 -6.75 3.48
C HIS A 13 22.49 -6.34 2.22
N LYS A 14 21.76 -7.29 1.63
CA LYS A 14 21.01 -7.10 0.38
C LYS A 14 20.08 -5.86 0.37
N GLN A 15 19.62 -5.37 1.54
CA GLN A 15 18.72 -4.22 1.67
C GLN A 15 19.39 -2.92 2.17
N ALA A 16 20.66 -2.97 2.61
CA ALA A 16 21.35 -1.81 3.14
C ALA A 16 22.86 -2.01 3.04
N CYS A 17 23.58 -1.03 2.53
CA CYS A 17 25.03 -1.03 2.54
C CYS A 17 25.58 0.32 3.02
N GLY A 18 26.81 0.29 3.51
CA GLY A 18 27.59 1.47 3.88
C GLY A 18 29.01 1.32 3.36
N PHE A 19 29.61 2.43 2.95
CA PHE A 19 30.98 2.47 2.47
C PHE A 19 31.65 3.81 2.81
N THR A 20 32.96 3.81 2.81
CA THR A 20 33.81 4.99 2.97
C THR A 20 34.49 5.28 1.65
N ILE A 21 34.35 6.52 1.16
CA ILE A 21 34.90 7.01 -0.10
C ILE A 21 35.69 8.28 0.16
N LYS A 22 36.79 8.49 -0.57
CA LYS A 22 37.47 9.79 -0.55
C LYS A 22 36.64 10.81 -1.30
N THR A 23 36.54 12.04 -0.79
CA THR A 23 35.75 13.12 -1.40
C THR A 23 36.09 13.37 -2.87
N GLU A 24 37.37 13.24 -3.23
CA GLU A 24 37.87 13.38 -4.61
C GLU A 24 37.30 12.34 -5.60
N ASN A 25 36.98 11.14 -5.10
CA ASN A 25 36.47 10.03 -5.92
C ASN A 25 34.94 10.05 -6.04
N PHE A 26 34.26 10.86 -5.23
CA PHE A 26 32.79 10.88 -5.17
C PHE A 26 32.13 11.26 -6.51
N PRO A 27 32.59 12.29 -7.25
CA PRO A 27 31.99 12.63 -8.54
C PRO A 27 32.06 11.50 -9.56
N ALA A 28 33.24 10.87 -9.72
CA ALA A 28 33.45 9.78 -10.66
C ALA A 28 32.61 8.54 -10.30
N PHE A 29 32.47 8.23 -9.01
CA PHE A 29 31.60 7.17 -8.53
C PHE A 29 30.13 7.40 -8.89
N ILE A 30 29.61 8.63 -8.72
CA ILE A 30 28.22 8.96 -9.07
C ILE A 30 28.00 8.84 -10.57
N ASP A 31 28.93 9.34 -11.40
CA ASP A 31 28.83 9.24 -12.86
C ASP A 31 28.80 7.78 -13.32
N ASP A 32 29.62 6.92 -12.72
CA ASP A 32 29.64 5.49 -13.06
C ASP A 32 28.43 4.72 -12.51
N LEU A 33 27.87 5.15 -11.38
CA LEU A 33 26.64 4.59 -10.82
C LEU A 33 25.43 4.96 -11.69
N GLN A 34 25.36 6.20 -12.17
CA GLN A 34 24.26 6.67 -13.02
C GLN A 34 24.27 6.05 -14.43
N LYS A 35 25.42 5.58 -14.90
CA LYS A 35 25.52 4.82 -16.17
C LYS A 35 24.88 3.43 -16.07
N GLU A 36 24.78 2.86 -14.86
CA GLU A 36 23.97 1.66 -14.61
C GLU A 36 22.47 2.04 -14.59
N ASN A 37 21.90 2.29 -15.77
CA ASN A 37 20.46 2.53 -15.97
C ASN A 37 19.58 1.28 -15.72
N GLY A 38 20.03 0.35 -14.89
CA GLY A 38 19.51 -1.00 -14.81
C GLY A 38 18.87 -1.35 -13.47
N ILE A 39 17.54 -1.32 -13.46
CA ILE A 39 16.69 -2.14 -12.57
C ILE A 39 16.60 -1.62 -11.12
N LEU A 40 15.90 -0.49 -10.94
CA LEU A 40 15.23 -0.19 -9.65
C LEU A 40 13.74 -0.54 -9.67
N ASP A 41 13.16 -0.72 -10.85
CA ASP A 41 11.80 -1.25 -11.01
C ASP A 41 11.83 -2.77 -11.12
N GLN A 42 12.15 -3.45 -10.03
CA GLN A 42 11.47 -4.72 -9.81
C GLN A 42 10.19 -4.37 -9.06
N PRO A 43 9.02 -4.34 -9.71
CA PRO A 43 7.78 -4.37 -8.96
C PRO A 43 7.89 -5.60 -8.08
N PHE A 44 7.92 -5.42 -6.75
CA PHE A 44 7.63 -6.53 -5.88
C PHE A 44 6.27 -7.03 -6.36
N PRO A 45 6.14 -8.29 -6.86
CA PRO A 45 4.83 -8.84 -7.13
C PRO A 45 4.20 -9.03 -5.76
N SER A 46 3.55 -7.96 -5.29
CA SER A 46 2.67 -8.04 -4.14
C SER A 46 1.50 -8.82 -4.70
N SER A 47 1.41 -10.11 -4.36
CA SER A 47 0.28 -10.93 -4.76
C SER A 47 -0.98 -10.25 -4.25
N VAL A 48 -1.83 -9.81 -5.17
CA VAL A 48 -3.13 -9.22 -4.84
C VAL A 48 -4.16 -10.33 -4.84
N ILE A 49 -4.92 -10.42 -3.76
CA ILE A 49 -5.97 -11.43 -3.58
C ILE A 49 -7.29 -10.77 -3.94
N ALA A 50 -7.93 -11.22 -5.02
CA ALA A 50 -9.30 -10.80 -5.31
C ALA A 50 -10.24 -11.37 -4.25
N VAL A 51 -11.13 -10.54 -3.72
CA VAL A 51 -12.10 -10.94 -2.71
C VAL A 51 -13.47 -10.35 -3.04
N GLU A 52 -14.50 -11.16 -2.88
CA GLU A 52 -15.87 -10.71 -3.08
C GLU A 52 -16.33 -9.91 -1.87
N LEU A 53 -17.18 -8.90 -2.08
CA LEU A 53 -17.66 -8.06 -0.98
C LEU A 53 -18.35 -8.88 0.13
N ASN A 54 -19.01 -9.98 -0.22
CA ASN A 54 -19.66 -10.85 0.76
C ASN A 54 -18.69 -11.51 1.75
N ASP A 55 -17.42 -11.66 1.38
CA ASP A 55 -16.39 -12.24 2.24
C ASP A 55 -15.78 -11.20 3.20
N LEU A 56 -16.13 -9.92 3.07
CA LEU A 56 -15.73 -8.85 3.98
C LEU A 56 -16.60 -8.89 5.24
N THR A 57 -16.34 -9.88 6.07
CA THR A 57 -16.90 -10.01 7.42
C THR A 57 -15.84 -9.66 8.45
N ILE A 58 -16.29 -9.31 9.66
CA ILE A 58 -15.38 -9.02 10.76
C ILE A 58 -14.59 -10.28 11.12
N GLU A 59 -15.28 -11.41 11.14
CA GLU A 59 -14.74 -12.72 11.51
C GLU A 59 -13.62 -13.13 10.56
N ASN A 60 -13.84 -13.04 9.24
CA ASN A 60 -12.82 -13.39 8.24
C ASN A 60 -11.57 -12.50 8.37
N ILE A 61 -11.76 -11.20 8.60
CA ILE A 61 -10.64 -10.27 8.74
C ILE A 61 -9.88 -10.51 10.06
N GLU A 62 -10.57 -10.90 11.13
CA GLU A 62 -9.94 -11.28 12.40
C GLU A 62 -9.17 -12.60 12.30
N GLU A 63 -9.58 -13.52 11.42
CA GLU A 63 -8.79 -14.71 11.11
C GLU A 63 -7.47 -14.36 10.42
N LEU A 64 -7.45 -13.36 9.53
CA LEU A 64 -6.21 -12.86 8.91
C LEU A 64 -5.22 -12.31 9.96
N ASP A 65 -5.74 -11.75 11.06
CA ASP A 65 -4.90 -11.23 12.13
C ASP A 65 -4.13 -12.33 12.89
N ARG A 66 -4.50 -13.61 12.73
CA ARG A 66 -3.72 -14.75 13.25
C ARG A 66 -2.38 -14.93 12.54
N LEU A 67 -2.20 -14.33 11.37
CA LEU A 67 -0.93 -14.33 10.62
C LEU A 67 0.09 -13.34 11.20
N LYS A 68 -0.28 -12.53 12.19
CA LYS A 68 0.64 -11.59 12.84
C LYS A 68 1.81 -12.34 13.52
N PRO A 69 2.99 -11.70 13.64
CA PRO A 69 3.26 -10.29 13.37
C PRO A 69 3.54 -9.99 11.89
N PHE A 70 2.96 -8.90 11.38
CA PHE A 70 3.32 -8.35 10.06
C PHE A 70 4.58 -7.49 10.15
N GLY A 71 5.39 -7.48 9.09
CA GLY A 71 6.63 -6.72 9.02
C GLY A 71 7.40 -7.00 7.72
N THR A 72 8.71 -6.76 7.73
CA THR A 72 9.59 -6.98 6.57
C THR A 72 9.63 -8.44 6.10
N GLY A 73 9.47 -9.40 7.02
CA GLY A 73 9.43 -10.84 6.70
C GLY A 73 8.04 -11.38 6.29
N LEU A 74 6.96 -10.68 6.65
CA LEU A 74 5.59 -11.05 6.31
C LEU A 74 4.75 -9.78 6.15
N LYS A 75 4.58 -9.34 4.90
CA LYS A 75 3.77 -8.16 4.60
C LYS A 75 2.29 -8.47 4.84
N ARG A 76 1.51 -7.42 5.16
CA ARG A 76 0.04 -7.52 5.12
C ARG A 76 -0.40 -7.90 3.69
N PRO A 77 -1.33 -8.84 3.52
CA PRO A 77 -1.86 -9.16 2.20
C PRO A 77 -2.57 -7.95 1.58
N LEU A 78 -2.43 -7.79 0.27
CA LEU A 78 -3.20 -6.83 -0.52
C LEU A 78 -4.42 -7.51 -1.09
N PHE A 79 -5.56 -6.84 -0.99
CA PHE A 79 -6.84 -7.32 -1.49
C PHE A 79 -7.34 -6.41 -2.60
N TYR A 80 -7.80 -7.01 -3.70
CA TYR A 80 -8.52 -6.33 -4.76
C TYR A 80 -10.02 -6.43 -4.52
N LEU A 81 -10.67 -5.27 -4.49
CA LEU A 81 -12.10 -5.11 -4.25
C LEU A 81 -12.66 -4.22 -5.36
N ARG A 82 -13.89 -4.50 -5.79
CA ARG A 82 -14.58 -3.73 -6.83
C ARG A 82 -16.02 -3.44 -6.44
N GLN A 83 -16.57 -2.35 -6.98
CA GLN A 83 -17.99 -2.01 -6.91
C GLN A 83 -18.50 -1.87 -5.46
N LEU A 84 -17.70 -1.25 -4.60
CA LEU A 84 -18.04 -1.09 -3.18
C LEU A 84 -19.04 0.08 -3.00
N PRO A 85 -20.26 -0.14 -2.50
CA PRO A 85 -21.24 0.94 -2.32
C PRO A 85 -20.81 1.93 -1.24
N VAL A 86 -20.69 3.22 -1.60
CA VAL A 86 -20.28 4.30 -0.70
C VAL A 86 -21.46 5.22 -0.43
N THR A 87 -21.67 5.54 0.83
CA THR A 87 -22.72 6.46 1.28
C THR A 87 -22.19 7.85 1.60
N LYS A 88 -20.89 7.98 1.87
CA LYS A 88 -20.26 9.24 2.24
C LYS A 88 -18.81 9.30 1.79
N VAL A 89 -18.40 10.41 1.20
CA VAL A 89 -17.00 10.76 0.94
C VAL A 89 -16.67 12.06 1.66
N GLU A 90 -15.58 12.08 2.41
CA GLU A 90 -15.11 13.24 3.16
C GLU A 90 -13.58 13.29 3.25
N LEU A 91 -13.04 14.42 3.71
CA LEU A 91 -11.61 14.53 4.03
C LEU A 91 -11.42 14.44 5.55
N ILE A 92 -10.57 13.53 6.02
CA ILE A 92 -10.10 13.49 7.40
C ILE A 92 -8.97 14.51 7.56
N LYS A 93 -9.00 15.30 8.65
CA LYS A 93 -7.99 16.33 8.94
C LYS A 93 -7.77 17.30 7.77
N ASN A 94 -8.80 17.53 6.95
CA ASN A 94 -8.75 18.33 5.72
C ASN A 94 -7.65 17.90 4.73
N LYS A 95 -7.20 16.64 4.78
CA LYS A 95 -6.09 16.15 3.97
C LYS A 95 -6.33 14.79 3.34
N TYR A 96 -6.87 13.84 4.10
CA TYR A 96 -6.89 12.43 3.67
C TYR A 96 -8.29 12.00 3.25
N PRO A 97 -8.51 11.58 1.99
CA PRO A 97 -9.80 11.06 1.56
C PRO A 97 -10.25 9.86 2.40
N LYS A 98 -11.53 9.90 2.80
CA LYS A 98 -12.25 8.81 3.43
C LYS A 98 -13.58 8.57 2.75
N ALA A 99 -13.80 7.33 2.34
CA ALA A 99 -15.13 6.83 1.99
C ALA A 99 -15.71 6.03 3.16
N THR A 100 -17.03 6.08 3.32
CA THR A 100 -17.77 5.20 4.22
C THR A 100 -18.87 4.50 3.43
N GLY A 101 -18.99 3.20 3.60
CA GLY A 101 -20.00 2.35 2.98
C GLY A 101 -20.54 1.32 3.97
N ALA A 102 -21.36 0.42 3.47
CA ALA A 102 -21.87 -0.71 4.24
C ALA A 102 -21.88 -1.98 3.39
N ILE A 103 -21.41 -3.08 3.97
CA ILE A 103 -21.40 -4.42 3.37
C ILE A 103 -21.92 -5.38 4.43
N ASN A 104 -22.89 -6.24 4.09
CA ASN A 104 -23.47 -7.20 5.03
C ASN A 104 -23.96 -6.58 6.36
N GLY A 105 -24.45 -5.34 6.32
CA GLY A 105 -24.86 -4.59 7.52
C GLY A 105 -23.69 -4.05 8.37
N GLN A 106 -22.44 -4.37 8.03
CA GLN A 106 -21.24 -3.86 8.68
C GLN A 106 -20.78 -2.55 8.04
N THR A 107 -20.36 -1.60 8.87
CA THR A 107 -19.76 -0.36 8.38
C THR A 107 -18.36 -0.63 7.85
N VAL A 108 -18.09 -0.12 6.64
CA VAL A 108 -16.79 -0.18 5.98
C VAL A 108 -16.26 1.23 5.82
N GLU A 109 -15.04 1.47 6.30
CA GLU A 109 -14.32 2.72 6.12
C GLU A 109 -13.13 2.50 5.18
N ILE A 110 -12.99 3.34 4.16
CA ILE A 110 -11.90 3.30 3.18
C ILE A 110 -11.09 4.58 3.34
N ILE A 111 -9.80 4.47 3.61
CA ILE A 111 -8.92 5.63 3.86
C ILE A 111 -7.75 5.59 2.88
N SER A 112 -7.45 6.76 2.29
CA SER A 112 -6.29 6.97 1.42
C SER A 112 -5.38 8.05 2.01
N PHE A 113 -4.10 7.73 2.24
CA PHE A 113 -3.12 8.68 2.81
C PHE A 113 -2.17 9.31 1.77
N ASN A 114 -1.99 8.67 0.60
CA ASN A 114 -0.98 9.05 -0.40
C ASN A 114 -1.56 9.89 -1.55
N ASP A 115 -2.45 10.83 -1.25
CA ASP A 115 -3.11 11.72 -2.22
C ASP A 115 -3.91 11.03 -3.35
N LYS A 116 -4.10 9.71 -3.26
CA LYS A 116 -4.99 8.97 -4.16
C LYS A 116 -6.43 9.36 -3.87
N LYS A 117 -7.12 9.89 -4.86
CA LYS A 117 -8.52 10.31 -4.73
C LYS A 117 -9.40 9.08 -4.54
N ILE A 118 -10.48 9.26 -3.80
CA ILE A 118 -11.56 8.28 -3.68
C ILE A 118 -12.69 8.85 -4.53
N ILE A 119 -12.94 8.24 -5.69
CA ILE A 119 -13.96 8.67 -6.64
C ILE A 119 -15.02 7.59 -6.71
N THR A 120 -16.29 8.00 -6.65
CA THR A 120 -17.44 7.12 -6.85
C THR A 120 -18.00 7.33 -8.25
N ASP A 121 -18.59 6.30 -8.83
CA ASP A 121 -19.39 6.40 -10.04
C ASP A 121 -20.72 7.15 -9.78
N GLN A 122 -21.55 7.27 -10.82
CA GLN A 122 -22.85 7.94 -10.74
C GLN A 122 -23.85 7.20 -9.84
N GLN A 123 -23.60 5.93 -9.53
CA GLN A 123 -24.40 5.09 -8.64
C GLN A 123 -23.90 5.17 -7.18
N GLY A 124 -22.84 5.93 -6.91
CA GLY A 124 -22.24 6.05 -5.57
C GLY A 124 -21.36 4.85 -5.20
N CYS A 125 -20.98 4.01 -6.16
CA CYS A 125 -20.06 2.91 -5.93
C CYS A 125 -18.62 3.35 -6.17
N LEU A 126 -17.74 2.96 -5.26
CA LEU A 126 -16.31 3.01 -5.50
C LEU A 126 -15.95 1.99 -6.59
N SER A 127 -15.02 2.38 -7.44
CA SER A 127 -14.48 1.55 -8.52
C SER A 127 -13.63 0.39 -7.97
N GLU A 128 -12.40 0.26 -8.43
CA GLU A 128 -11.48 -0.80 -8.08
C GLU A 128 -10.44 -0.28 -7.09
N ILE A 129 -10.29 -0.96 -5.96
CA ILE A 129 -9.26 -0.65 -4.97
C ILE A 129 -8.40 -1.86 -4.69
N ILE A 130 -7.12 -1.57 -4.47
CA ILE A 130 -6.16 -2.49 -3.88
C ILE A 130 -5.80 -1.92 -2.51
N GLY A 131 -5.97 -2.72 -1.46
CA GLY A 131 -5.71 -2.25 -0.11
C GLY A 131 -5.54 -3.36 0.92
N THR A 132 -5.17 -2.96 2.13
CA THR A 132 -5.08 -3.88 3.27
C THR A 132 -6.35 -3.83 4.10
N LEU A 133 -6.78 -4.99 4.60
CA LEU A 133 -7.95 -5.13 5.47
C LEU A 133 -7.53 -5.10 6.95
N SER A 134 -8.37 -4.50 7.79
CA SER A 134 -8.18 -4.43 9.23
C SER A 134 -9.51 -4.18 9.94
N ILE A 135 -9.60 -4.53 11.22
CA ILE A 135 -10.71 -4.13 12.08
C ILE A 135 -10.30 -2.93 12.92
N ASN A 136 -11.11 -1.87 12.86
CA ASN A 136 -10.98 -0.71 13.73
C ASN A 136 -12.03 -0.77 14.86
N TYR A 137 -11.61 -0.41 16.06
CA TYR A 137 -12.43 -0.40 17.27
C TYR A 137 -12.67 1.04 17.70
N TYR A 138 -13.91 1.52 17.58
CA TYR A 138 -14.29 2.86 18.01
C TYR A 138 -15.59 2.84 18.80
N LEU A 139 -15.57 3.36 20.03
CA LEU A 139 -16.72 3.38 20.95
C LEU A 139 -17.42 2.01 21.07
N ASN A 140 -16.61 0.94 21.24
CA ASN A 140 -17.06 -0.45 21.33
C ASN A 140 -17.79 -0.99 20.08
N ARG A 141 -17.65 -0.31 18.93
CA ARG A 141 -18.11 -0.78 17.63
C ARG A 141 -16.91 -1.19 16.78
N LYS A 142 -16.99 -2.39 16.21
CA LYS A 142 -16.06 -2.89 15.21
C LYS A 142 -16.46 -2.35 13.85
N LYS A 143 -15.49 -1.92 13.07
CA LYS A 143 -15.66 -1.48 11.69
C LYS A 143 -14.61 -2.13 10.83
N ILE A 144 -14.99 -2.50 9.61
CA ILE A 144 -14.03 -2.92 8.60
C ILE A 144 -13.33 -1.66 8.10
N ASN A 145 -12.01 -1.69 8.10
CA ASN A 145 -11.17 -0.59 7.64
C ASN A 145 -10.27 -1.07 6.51
N ILE A 146 -10.38 -0.39 5.37
CA ILE A 146 -9.58 -0.62 4.17
C ILE A 146 -8.60 0.54 4.05
N LEU A 147 -7.30 0.23 4.11
CA LEU A 147 -6.26 1.20 3.81
C LEU A 147 -5.84 1.03 2.35
N VAL A 148 -6.07 2.05 1.54
CA VAL A 148 -5.82 2.05 0.10
C VAL A 148 -4.31 2.08 -0.17
N GLU A 149 -3.84 1.06 -0.89
CA GLU A 149 -2.51 1.04 -1.50
C GLU A 149 -2.59 1.57 -2.93
N ASP A 150 -3.63 1.19 -3.69
CA ASP A 150 -3.88 1.66 -5.04
C ASP A 150 -5.36 1.75 -5.41
N VAL A 151 -5.68 2.56 -6.42
CA VAL A 151 -7.04 2.76 -6.92
C VAL A 151 -7.03 2.89 -8.44
N SER A 152 -7.94 2.17 -9.09
CA SER A 152 -8.24 2.32 -10.52
C SER A 152 -9.64 2.91 -10.64
N TYR A 153 -9.79 3.92 -11.49
CA TYR A 153 -11.07 4.59 -11.73
C TYR A 153 -11.71 4.01 -12.98
N PHE A 154 -13.04 3.97 -13.01
CA PHE A 154 -13.74 3.66 -14.26
C PHE A 154 -13.31 4.66 -15.33
N ASN A 155 -12.94 4.17 -16.51
CA ASN A 155 -12.84 5.04 -17.67
C ASN A 155 -14.26 5.56 -17.95
N SER A 156 -14.46 6.85 -17.73
CA SER A 156 -15.61 7.56 -18.24
C SER A 156 -15.38 7.77 -19.73
N ASP A 157 -16.02 6.96 -20.56
CA ASP A 157 -16.30 7.31 -21.96
C ASP A 157 -17.29 8.48 -22.02
#